data_AF-A0A969FP75-F1
#
_entry.id   AF-A0A969FP75-F1
#
_cell.length_a   1.000
_cell.length_b   1.000
_cell.length_c   1.000
_cell.angle_alpha   90.00
_cell.angle_beta   90.00
_cell.angle_gamma   90.00
#
_symmetry.space_group_name_H-M   'P 1'
#
loop_
_entity.id
_entity.type
_entity.pdbx_description
1 polymer ?
#
loop_
_entity_poly.entity_id
_entity_poly.type
_entity_poly.pdbx_seq_one_letter_code
_entity_poly.pdbx_strand_id
1 'polypeptide(L)' 'MAEPSLRAFPPVSYREWRALVESELEGAAFTKLCARTADGLLVDPLYAMDEPGPLPAPATPPGLAPFTRHASACG' A
#
# COMPACT_ATOMS: atom_id res chain seq x y z
N MET A 1 30.27 -10.53 8.50
CA MET A 1 29.13 -11.33 7.99
C MET A 1 28.22 -10.38 7.24
N ALA A 2 27.93 -10.62 5.97
CA ALA A 2 26.97 -9.79 5.23
C ALA A 2 25.57 -10.07 5.80
N GLU A 3 24.85 -9.02 6.17
CA GLU A 3 23.47 -9.13 6.65
C GLU A 3 22.56 -9.57 5.50
N PRO A 4 21.61 -10.50 5.73
CA PRO A 4 20.64 -10.85 4.71
C PRO A 4 19.82 -9.60 4.34
N SER A 5 19.93 -9.17 3.08
CA SER A 5 19.22 -8.01 2.55
C SER A 5 18.35 -8.42 1.36
N LEU A 6 17.24 -7.71 1.16
CA LEU A 6 16.31 -7.96 0.06
C LEU A 6 16.97 -7.86 -1.33
N ARG A 7 18.11 -7.16 -1.43
CA ARG A 7 18.90 -7.04 -2.67
C ARG A 7 19.54 -8.35 -3.11
N ALA A 8 19.58 -9.37 -2.25
CA ALA A 8 20.08 -10.69 -2.60
C ALA A 8 19.09 -11.51 -3.46
N PHE A 9 17.86 -11.05 -3.61
CA PHE A 9 16.79 -11.74 -4.33
C PHE A 9 16.32 -10.91 -5.53
N PRO A 10 15.76 -11.55 -6.58
CA PRO A 10 15.12 -10.83 -7.67
C PRO A 10 13.94 -9.99 -7.15
N PRO A 11 13.69 -8.80 -7.72
CA PRO A 11 12.52 -8.01 -7.37
C PRO A 11 11.24 -8.73 -7.82
N VAL A 12 10.19 -8.61 -7.01
CA VAL A 12 8.86 -9.17 -7.28
C VAL A 12 7.86 -8.02 -7.44
N SER A 13 7.00 -8.14 -8.44
CA SER A 13 5.93 -7.16 -8.71
C SER A 13 4.66 -7.46 -7.92
N TYR A 14 3.81 -6.44 -7.73
CA TYR A 14 2.50 -6.64 -7.11
C TYR A 14 1.64 -7.67 -7.86
N ARG A 15 1.74 -7.72 -9.18
CA ARG A 15 0.98 -8.67 -10.02
C ARG A 15 1.37 -10.13 -9.75
N GLU A 16 2.67 -10.40 -9.60
CA GLU A 16 3.16 -11.74 -9.27
C GLU A 16 2.73 -12.16 -7.86
N TRP A 17 2.82 -11.24 -6.90
CA TRP A 17 2.29 -11.46 -5.55
C TRP A 17 0.79 -11.77 -5.57
N ARG A 18 0.00 -10.99 -6.32
CA ARG A 18 -1.45 -11.17 -6.40
C ARG A 18 -1.82 -12.52 -7.01
N ALA A 19 -1.10 -12.96 -8.05
CA ALA A 19 -1.34 -14.26 -8.66
C ALA A 19 -1.10 -15.42 -7.67
N LEU A 20 -0.06 -15.32 -6.83
CA LEU A 20 0.21 -16.29 -5.77
C LEU A 20 -0.91 -16.29 -4.71
N VAL A 21 -1.36 -15.11 -4.29
CA VAL A 21 -2.47 -15.01 -3.32
C VAL A 21 -3.75 -15.62 -3.90
N GLU A 22 -4.06 -15.35 -5.17
CA GLU A 22 -5.23 -15.91 -5.84
C GLU A 22 -5.13 -17.45 -5.99
N SER A 23 -3.94 -18.02 -6.17
CA SER A 23 -3.77 -19.48 -6.20
C SER A 23 -3.95 -20.13 -4.83
N GLU A 24 -3.53 -19.46 -3.75
CA GLU A 24 -3.65 -19.96 -2.37
C GLU A 24 -5.07 -19.83 -1.81
N LEU A 25 -5.95 -19.05 -2.45
CA LEU A 25 -7.32 -18.81 -2.00
C LEU A 25 -8.30 -19.96 -2.30
N GLU A 26 -7.84 -21.09 -2.84
CA GLU A 26 -8.66 -22.28 -3.17
C GLU A 26 -9.94 -21.94 -3.97
N GLY A 27 -9.87 -20.93 -4.85
CA GLY A 27 -10.99 -20.46 -5.66
C GLY A 27 -11.91 -19.43 -4.98
N ALA A 28 -11.61 -19.00 -3.75
CA ALA A 28 -12.25 -17.83 -3.17
C ALA A 28 -11.80 -16.54 -3.89
N ALA A 29 -12.73 -15.61 -4.09
CA ALA A 29 -12.41 -14.33 -4.70
C ALA A 29 -11.48 -13.50 -3.80
N PHE A 30 -10.51 -12.80 -4.42
CA PHE A 30 -9.59 -11.88 -3.73
C PHE A 30 -10.32 -10.82 -2.87
N THR A 31 -11.54 -10.44 -3.27
CA THR A 31 -12.40 -9.52 -2.52
C THR A 31 -12.71 -9.96 -1.09
N LYS A 32 -12.52 -11.24 -0.75
CA LYS A 32 -12.65 -11.75 0.62
C LYS A 32 -11.58 -11.20 1.57
N LEU A 33 -10.43 -10.79 1.03
CA LEU A 33 -9.34 -10.17 1.80
C LEU A 33 -9.51 -8.66 1.95
N CYS A 34 -10.37 -8.03 1.14
CA CYS A 34 -10.67 -6.60 1.23
C CYS A 34 -11.65 -6.35 2.37
N ALA A 35 -11.35 -5.36 3.22
CA ALA A 35 -12.28 -4.91 4.23
C ALA A 35 -13.20 -3.81 3.68
N ARG A 36 -14.42 -3.72 4.21
CA ARG A 36 -15.34 -2.63 3.93
C ARG A 36 -15.62 -1.84 5.21
N THR A 37 -15.30 -0.55 5.18
CA THR A 37 -15.65 0.38 6.27
C THR A 37 -17.16 0.62 6.30
N ALA A 38 -17.72 1.04 7.45
CA ALA A 38 -19.13 1.37 7.59
C ALA A 38 -19.62 2.40 6.54
N ASP A 39 -18.74 3.32 6.14
CA ASP A 39 -19.00 4.34 5.11
C ASP A 39 -18.89 3.82 3.67
N GLY A 40 -18.68 2.51 3.48
CA GLY A 40 -18.62 1.87 2.17
C GLY A 40 -17.26 1.91 1.47
N LEU A 41 -16.23 2.46 2.10
CA LEU A 41 -14.86 2.45 1.59
C LEU A 41 -14.31 1.02 1.53
N LEU A 42 -13.70 0.67 0.40
CA LEU A 42 -12.95 -0.58 0.24
C LEU A 42 -11.51 -0.35 0.66
N VAL A 43 -11.02 -1.22 1.55
CA VAL A 43 -9.64 -1.22 2.02
C VAL A 43 -9.00 -2.49 1.50
N ASP A 44 -8.01 -2.32 0.63
CA ASP A 44 -7.25 -3.42 0.06
C ASP A 44 -6.24 -3.97 1.07
N PRO A 45 -5.92 -5.27 0.99
CA PRO A 45 -5.02 -5.92 1.94
C PRO A 45 -3.55 -5.50 1.78
N LEU A 46 -3.16 -4.97 0.61
CA LEU A 46 -1.80 -4.53 0.32
C LEU A 46 -1.81 -3.30 -0.59
N TYR A 47 -1.09 -2.26 -0.18
CA TYR A 47 -0.81 -1.07 -0.99
C TYR A 47 0.65 -1.10 -1.45
N ALA A 48 0.87 -1.17 -2.76
CA ALA A 48 2.20 -1.24 -3.35
C ALA A 48 2.48 0.01 -4.21
N MET A 49 3.76 0.34 -4.38
CA MET A 49 4.18 1.55 -5.12
C MET A 49 3.91 1.46 -6.62
N ASP A 50 3.88 0.23 -7.16
CA ASP A 50 3.59 -0.09 -8.55
C ASP A 50 2.08 -0.26 -8.82
N GLU A 51 1.25 -0.26 -7.78
CA GLU A 51 -0.20 -0.33 -7.87
C GLU A 51 -0.79 1.08 -8.08
N PRO A 52 -1.78 1.25 -8.97
CA PRO A 52 -2.41 2.54 -9.24
C PRO A 52 -3.29 3.01 -8.06
N GLY A 53 -2.64 3.53 -7.01
CA GLY A 53 -3.29 4.22 -5.90
C GLY A 53 -3.29 5.75 -6.04
N PRO A 54 -3.89 6.48 -5.08
CA PRO A 54 -3.72 7.91 -4.97
C PRO A 54 -2.22 8.24 -4.88
N LEU A 55 -1.71 9.06 -5.80
CA LEU A 55 -0.32 9.50 -5.76
C LEU A 55 -0.05 10.14 -4.38
N PRO A 56 1.07 9.82 -3.71
CA PRO A 56 1.43 10.51 -2.48
C PRO A 56 1.33 12.01 -2.72
N ALA A 57 0.65 12.73 -1.82
CA ALA A 57 0.70 14.18 -1.85
C ALA A 57 2.19 14.59 -1.88
N PRO A 58 2.55 15.63 -2.66
CA PRO A 58 3.91 16.14 -2.64
C PRO A 58 4.34 16.36 -1.18
N ALA A 59 5.61 16.15 -0.89
CA ALA A 59 6.14 16.25 0.47
C ALA A 59 6.14 17.71 0.95
N THR A 60 4.95 18.23 1.21
CA THR A 60 4.70 19.57 1.74
C THR A 60 5.01 19.52 3.24
N PRO A 61 5.84 20.43 3.76
CA PRO A 61 6.08 20.50 5.19
C PRO A 61 4.78 20.86 5.94
N PRO A 62 4.67 20.49 7.24
CA PRO A 62 3.55 20.92 8.06
C PRO A 62 3.50 22.46 8.15
N GLY A 63 2.31 23.03 8.33
CA GLY A 63 2.11 24.48 8.38
C GLY A 63 1.94 25.18 7.03
N LEU A 64 1.98 24.45 5.91
CA LEU A 64 1.69 24.97 4.58
C LEU A 64 0.47 24.27 3.96
N ALA A 65 -0.31 25.01 3.17
CA ALA A 65 -1.45 24.48 2.42
C ALA A 65 -1.01 23.30 1.52
N PRO A 66 -1.79 22.20 1.43
CA PRO A 66 -3.16 22.02 1.90
C PRO A 66 -3.28 21.52 3.36
N PHE A 67 -2.24 21.67 4.18
CA PHE A 67 -2.23 21.31 5.61
C PHE A 67 -2.47 19.82 5.92
N THR A 68 -2.23 18.93 4.95
CA THR A 68 -2.39 17.47 5.13
C THR A 68 -1.56 16.92 6.29
N ARG A 69 -0.38 17.53 6.57
CA ARG A 69 0.55 17.04 7.60
C ARG A 69 0.40 17.71 8.96
N HIS A 70 -0.02 18.98 9.02
CA HIS A 70 -0.51 19.70 10.20
C HIS A 70 -0.77 21.17 9.82
N ALA A 71 -1.56 21.90 10.62
CA ALA A 71 -1.82 23.34 10.43
C ALA A 71 -0.67 24.24 10.91
N SER A 72 0.15 23.78 11.85
CA SER A 72 1.35 24.46 12.36
C SER A 72 2.60 23.63 12.07
N ALA A 73 3.76 24.29 11.86
CA ALA A 73 5.03 23.58 11.69
C ALA A 73 5.54 22.97 13.01
N CYS A 74 5.16 23.56 14.14
CA CYS A 74 5.47 23.11 15.50
C CYS A 74 4.14 23.11 16.25
N GLY A 75 3.62 21.93 16.59
CA GLY A 75 2.29 21.75 17.19
C GLY A 75 2.03 22.59 18.44
#